data_AF-A0A8J4SHJ1-F1
#
_entry.id   AF-A0A8J4SHJ1-F1
#
_cell.length_a   1.000
_cell.length_b   1.000
_cell.length_c   1.000
_cell.angle_alpha   90.00
_cell.angle_beta   90.00
_cell.angle_gamma   90.00
#
_symmetry.space_group_name_H-M   'P 1'
#
loop_
_entity.id
_entity.type
_entity.pdbx_description
1 polymer ?
#
loop_
_entity_poly.entity_id
_entity_poly.type
_entity_poly.pdbx_seq_one_letter_code
_entity_poly.pdbx_strand_id
1 'polypeptide(L)'
;MNASGKVTLFNALSWINELKTSEGVDSESVDVAVQCLSKAFGVSVEDAEQAQQLAVNGSASFDEIFAAGLKVLKLEIGTDAEAKEASVDEDPVAQKHPELWKKWVAKLESKGFFAGAEVGSSEYTKRTAKALAKFKEKFGDVKPVAPTMSKEEKEAKAEEVKAEGNAALSRRDYEGAATLYREALQLSADGPSSHIYHSNLAAALMYLGQYTEVIDHSEQSIALKPAYVKAYSRMGNAQVQLNDFDGAIDSFRRGLEVDSTSAACRDGLADAERKHSQMQTTGSTPAQPAAGAGGMPDLSNLASMLGGGGGGGGGGLADLMNSPAMQQMAQNMMQNPQMMQMAQNMMQDPSMLNNLMGGMGGGAGAGVGASPSAGAGGARSGMPDMSGLMNSPEVMAARSDPDLQDFFRDVDSEGPSAAMRHMSNPKVSQLMQRMMGQMQR
;
A
#
# COMPACT_ATOMS: atom_id res chain seq x y z
N MET A 1 31.20 -37.33 -13.23
CA MET A 1 31.71 -36.99 -11.88
C MET A 1 33.24 -37.06 -11.89
N ASN A 2 33.94 -36.11 -11.27
CA ASN A 2 35.41 -36.11 -11.18
C ASN A 2 35.91 -37.12 -10.11
N ALA A 3 37.21 -37.38 -10.06
CA ALA A 3 37.80 -38.35 -9.13
C ALA A 3 37.48 -38.01 -7.66
N SER A 4 37.58 -36.74 -7.27
CA SER A 4 37.26 -36.29 -5.90
C SER A 4 35.78 -36.49 -5.54
N GLY A 5 34.86 -36.25 -6.48
CA GLY A 5 33.44 -36.52 -6.28
C GLY A 5 33.12 -38.01 -6.14
N LYS A 6 33.87 -38.89 -6.83
CA LYS A 6 33.76 -40.35 -6.64
C LYS A 6 34.21 -40.77 -5.26
N VAL A 7 35.30 -40.19 -4.74
CA VAL A 7 35.75 -40.42 -3.36
C VAL A 7 34.68 -39.97 -2.36
N THR A 8 34.19 -38.73 -2.45
CA THR A 8 33.16 -38.24 -1.53
C THR A 8 31.91 -39.11 -1.54
N LEU A 9 31.40 -39.45 -2.73
CA LEU A 9 30.19 -40.27 -2.85
C LEU A 9 30.41 -41.70 -2.34
N PHE A 10 31.57 -42.31 -2.62
CA PHE A 10 31.90 -43.63 -2.14
C PHE A 10 31.86 -43.71 -0.61
N ASN A 11 32.46 -42.72 0.07
CA ASN A 11 32.48 -42.67 1.53
C ASN A 11 31.08 -42.35 2.09
N ALA A 12 30.29 -41.49 1.43
CA ALA A 12 28.89 -41.24 1.81
C ALA A 12 28.03 -42.51 1.73
N LEU A 13 28.14 -43.27 0.64
CA LEU A 13 27.41 -44.53 0.48
C LEU A 13 27.88 -45.59 1.47
N SER A 14 29.18 -45.63 1.78
CA SER A 14 29.73 -46.56 2.76
C SER A 14 29.16 -46.28 4.15
N TRP A 15 29.11 -45.01 4.55
CA TRP A 15 28.49 -44.58 5.80
C TRP A 15 26.99 -44.90 5.85
N ILE A 16 26.23 -44.60 4.77
CA ILE A 16 24.80 -44.97 4.68
C ILE A 16 24.62 -46.48 4.81
N ASN A 17 25.49 -47.27 4.20
CA ASN A 17 25.45 -48.73 4.26
C ASN A 17 25.72 -49.27 5.68
N GLU A 18 26.57 -48.61 6.46
CA GLU A 18 26.83 -48.96 7.87
C GLU A 18 25.61 -48.71 8.78
N LEU A 19 24.73 -47.75 8.44
CA LEU A 19 23.51 -47.45 9.20
C LEU A 19 22.52 -48.62 9.27
N LYS A 20 22.64 -49.63 8.40
CA LYS A 20 21.83 -50.86 8.48
C LYS A 20 21.98 -51.58 9.82
N THR A 21 23.08 -51.35 10.52
CA THR A 21 23.36 -51.95 11.83
C THR A 21 22.80 -51.14 13.00
N SER A 22 22.26 -49.94 12.74
CA SER A 22 21.71 -49.05 13.75
C SER A 22 20.26 -49.40 14.12
N GLU A 23 19.93 -49.26 15.40
CA GLU A 23 18.59 -49.54 15.91
C GLU A 23 17.55 -48.59 15.30
N GLY A 24 16.42 -49.16 14.83
CA GLY A 24 15.32 -48.39 14.23
C GLY A 24 15.50 -48.02 12.75
N VAL A 25 16.55 -48.49 12.09
CA VAL A 25 16.78 -48.26 10.65
C VAL A 25 16.19 -49.40 9.82
N ASP A 26 15.40 -49.05 8.80
CA ASP A 26 14.91 -50.02 7.81
C ASP A 26 16.01 -50.40 6.82
N SER A 27 16.61 -51.57 7.04
CA SER A 27 17.71 -52.07 6.22
C SER A 27 17.35 -52.24 4.74
N GLU A 28 16.11 -52.62 4.42
CA GLU A 28 15.68 -52.81 3.02
C GLU A 28 15.63 -51.47 2.28
N SER A 29 15.11 -50.43 2.91
CA SER A 29 15.11 -49.08 2.35
C SER A 29 16.51 -48.52 2.15
N VAL A 30 17.43 -48.81 3.08
CA VAL A 30 18.85 -48.42 2.95
C VAL A 30 19.50 -49.17 1.79
N ASP A 31 19.26 -50.46 1.64
CA ASP A 31 19.73 -51.28 0.52
C ASP A 31 19.28 -50.71 -0.83
N VAL A 32 17.99 -50.42 -0.97
CA VAL A 32 17.44 -49.83 -2.19
C VAL A 32 18.06 -48.46 -2.47
N ALA A 33 18.21 -47.62 -1.45
CA ALA A 33 18.82 -46.29 -1.62
C ALA A 33 20.28 -46.38 -2.07
N VAL A 34 21.08 -47.24 -1.44
CA VAL A 34 22.49 -47.45 -1.80
C VAL A 34 22.58 -47.99 -3.23
N GLN A 35 21.77 -48.99 -3.60
CA GLN A 35 21.77 -49.53 -4.97
C GLN A 35 21.38 -48.47 -6.02
N CYS A 36 20.34 -47.68 -5.75
CA CYS A 36 19.90 -46.61 -6.65
C CYS A 36 21.02 -45.58 -6.89
N LEU A 37 21.66 -45.12 -5.81
CA LEU A 37 22.73 -44.13 -5.89
C LEU A 37 24.00 -44.73 -6.52
N SER A 38 24.37 -45.96 -6.15
CA SER A 38 25.50 -46.66 -6.74
C SER A 38 25.36 -46.82 -8.24
N LYS A 39 24.17 -47.19 -8.71
CA LYS A 39 23.86 -47.30 -10.14
C LYS A 39 23.85 -45.94 -10.84
N ALA A 40 23.25 -44.92 -10.24
CA ALA A 40 23.14 -43.59 -10.82
C ALA A 40 24.51 -42.93 -11.06
N PHE A 41 25.47 -43.17 -10.17
CA PHE A 41 26.76 -42.48 -10.20
C PHE A 41 27.95 -43.39 -10.57
N GLY A 42 27.71 -44.69 -10.77
CA GLY A 42 28.75 -45.66 -11.12
C GLY A 42 29.80 -45.82 -10.02
N VAL A 43 29.36 -45.84 -8.76
CA VAL A 43 30.20 -45.98 -7.55
C VAL A 43 29.60 -47.10 -6.69
N SER A 44 30.32 -48.19 -6.47
CA SER A 44 29.80 -49.34 -5.72
C SER A 44 30.60 -49.58 -4.44
N VAL A 45 29.93 -49.61 -3.29
CA VAL A 45 30.56 -49.90 -1.99
C VAL A 45 30.87 -51.40 -1.80
N GLU A 46 30.32 -52.26 -2.65
CA GLU A 46 30.56 -53.71 -2.64
C GLU A 46 31.72 -54.12 -3.57
N ASP A 47 32.20 -53.20 -4.41
CA ASP A 47 33.30 -53.44 -5.34
C ASP A 47 34.64 -53.26 -4.61
N ALA A 48 35.37 -54.37 -4.46
CA ALA A 48 36.65 -54.40 -3.74
C ALA A 48 37.74 -53.51 -4.37
N GLU A 49 37.75 -53.34 -5.69
CA GLU A 49 38.73 -52.46 -6.34
C GLU A 49 38.39 -51.00 -6.09
N GLN A 50 37.11 -50.63 -6.13
CA GLN A 50 36.67 -49.28 -5.79
C GLN A 50 36.87 -48.97 -4.31
N ALA A 51 36.64 -49.95 -3.42
CA ALA A 51 36.94 -49.81 -2.02
C ALA A 51 38.43 -49.52 -1.77
N GLN A 52 39.34 -50.20 -2.46
CA GLN A 52 40.77 -49.94 -2.32
C GLN A 52 41.20 -48.56 -2.88
N GLN A 53 40.51 -48.06 -3.91
CA GLN A 53 40.87 -46.80 -4.59
C GLN A 53 40.19 -45.56 -4.01
N LEU A 54 38.98 -45.69 -3.46
CA LEU A 54 38.11 -44.56 -3.10
C LEU A 54 37.83 -44.47 -1.59
N ALA A 55 38.05 -45.54 -0.82
CA ALA A 55 37.93 -45.45 0.63
C ALA A 55 39.04 -44.57 1.21
N VAL A 56 38.67 -43.69 2.12
CA VAL A 56 39.65 -42.94 2.91
C VAL A 56 40.09 -43.84 4.08
N ASN A 57 41.36 -43.75 4.48
CA ASN A 57 41.92 -44.59 5.56
C ASN A 57 41.24 -44.28 6.91
N GLY A 58 40.14 -44.97 7.23
CA GLY A 58 39.37 -44.85 8.48
C GLY A 58 37.86 -44.73 8.24
N SER A 59 37.04 -44.87 9.29
CA SER A 59 35.60 -44.61 9.22
C SER A 59 35.36 -43.09 9.22
N ALA A 60 35.29 -42.48 8.04
CA ALA A 60 34.98 -41.06 7.93
C ALA A 60 33.57 -40.80 8.49
N SER A 61 33.46 -39.82 9.39
CA SER A 61 32.18 -39.39 9.94
C SER A 61 31.33 -38.69 8.88
N PHE A 62 30.02 -38.63 9.10
CA PHE A 62 29.11 -37.89 8.21
C PHE A 62 29.54 -36.44 8.00
N ASP A 63 30.00 -35.76 9.06
CA ASP A 63 30.44 -34.36 9.00
C ASP A 63 31.68 -34.19 8.11
N GLU A 64 32.64 -35.12 8.18
CA GLU A 64 33.83 -35.10 7.33
C GLU A 64 33.49 -35.34 5.86
N ILE A 65 32.58 -36.30 5.60
CA ILE A 65 32.09 -36.61 4.25
C ILE A 65 31.33 -35.41 3.68
N PHE A 66 30.47 -34.79 4.49
CA PHE A 66 29.68 -33.63 4.10
C PHE A 66 30.56 -32.41 3.83
N ALA A 67 31.52 -32.12 4.72
CA ALA A 67 32.52 -31.06 4.54
C ALA A 67 33.32 -31.24 3.24
N ALA A 68 33.75 -32.47 2.94
CA ALA A 68 34.44 -32.79 1.70
C ALA A 68 33.55 -32.56 0.47
N GLY A 69 32.26 -32.91 0.54
CA GLY A 69 31.29 -32.71 -0.54
C GLY A 69 31.06 -31.25 -0.90
N LEU A 70 30.93 -30.37 0.10
CA LEU A 70 30.79 -28.93 -0.13
C LEU A 70 32.00 -28.35 -0.88
N LYS A 71 33.20 -28.77 -0.46
CA LYS A 71 34.46 -28.35 -1.08
C LYS A 71 34.55 -28.80 -2.53
N VAL A 72 34.13 -30.05 -2.84
CA VAL A 72 34.09 -30.57 -4.21
C VAL A 72 33.07 -29.83 -5.08
N LEU A 73 31.91 -29.51 -4.51
CA LEU A 73 30.82 -28.84 -5.21
C LEU A 73 30.97 -27.31 -5.27
N LYS A 74 32.01 -26.75 -4.61
CA LYS A 74 32.22 -25.30 -4.45
C LYS A 74 31.00 -24.59 -3.87
N LEU A 75 30.32 -25.27 -2.95
CA LEU A 75 29.18 -24.72 -2.24
C LEU A 75 29.68 -24.09 -0.95
N GLU A 76 29.38 -22.80 -0.77
CA GLU A 76 29.48 -22.14 0.52
C GLU A 76 28.20 -22.45 1.28
N ILE A 77 28.30 -23.14 2.41
CA ILE A 77 27.20 -23.11 3.38
C ILE A 77 27.33 -21.77 4.10
N GLY A 78 26.22 -21.05 4.25
CA GLY A 78 26.12 -20.03 5.29
C GLY A 78 26.57 -20.66 6.61
N THR A 79 27.64 -20.12 7.19
CA THR A 79 28.26 -20.68 8.39
C THR A 79 27.25 -20.73 9.54
N ASP A 80 26.75 -21.92 9.85
CA ASP A 80 26.41 -22.27 11.22
C ASP A 80 27.73 -22.35 11.98
N ALA A 81 28.17 -21.20 12.49
CA ALA A 81 29.31 -21.12 13.37
C ALA A 81 29.04 -22.01 14.60
N GLU A 82 29.76 -23.13 14.67
CA GLU A 82 30.28 -23.76 15.89
C GLU A 82 29.45 -23.47 17.16
N ALA A 83 28.32 -24.17 17.28
CA ALA A 83 27.74 -24.43 18.58
C ALA A 83 28.64 -25.43 19.33
N LYS A 84 29.79 -24.96 19.84
CA LYS A 84 30.17 -25.39 21.18
C LYS A 84 29.01 -24.91 22.05
N GLU A 85 28.26 -25.83 22.65
CA GLU A 85 27.30 -25.52 23.70
C GLU A 85 28.06 -24.85 24.86
N ALA A 86 28.27 -23.53 24.75
CA ALA A 86 28.46 -22.70 25.91
C ALA A 86 27.16 -22.85 26.70
N SER A 87 27.25 -23.49 27.87
CA SER A 87 26.11 -23.57 28.76
C SER A 87 25.56 -22.15 28.97
N VAL A 88 24.25 -22.01 29.09
CA VAL A 88 23.62 -20.69 29.27
C VAL A 88 24.17 -19.97 30.51
N ASP A 89 24.73 -20.72 31.46
CA ASP A 89 25.43 -20.25 32.65
C ASP A 89 26.86 -19.71 32.38
N GLU A 90 27.44 -20.00 31.22
CA GLU A 90 28.71 -19.44 30.73
C GLU A 90 28.54 -18.15 29.93
N ASP A 91 27.29 -17.69 29.72
CA ASP A 91 27.05 -16.49 28.95
C ASP A 91 27.51 -15.22 29.70
N PRO A 92 28.37 -14.36 29.10
CA PRO A 92 28.94 -13.20 29.78
C PRO A 92 27.90 -12.21 30.31
N VAL A 93 26.72 -12.11 29.66
CA VAL A 93 25.65 -11.21 30.09
C VAL A 93 24.85 -11.82 31.25
N ALA A 94 24.56 -13.13 31.19
CA ALA A 94 23.92 -13.85 32.29
C ALA A 94 24.81 -13.89 33.53
N GLN A 95 26.12 -14.10 33.37
CA GLN A 95 27.11 -14.10 34.46
C GLN A 95 27.31 -12.73 35.11
N LYS A 96 27.19 -11.64 34.34
CA LYS A 96 27.28 -10.28 34.87
C LYS A 96 26.06 -9.92 35.72
N HIS A 97 24.91 -10.54 35.44
CA HIS A 97 23.63 -10.27 36.10
C HIS A 97 22.90 -11.55 36.54
N PRO A 98 23.51 -12.39 37.41
CA PRO A 98 23.01 -13.74 37.69
C PRO A 98 21.65 -13.73 38.39
N GLU A 99 21.44 -12.79 39.32
CA GLU A 99 20.16 -12.63 40.03
C GLU A 99 19.03 -12.11 39.14
N LEU A 100 19.35 -11.29 38.13
CA LEU A 100 18.37 -10.82 37.15
C LEU A 100 18.01 -11.91 36.15
N TRP A 101 19.01 -12.69 35.71
CA TRP A 101 18.80 -13.85 34.86
C TRP A 101 17.89 -14.88 35.54
N LYS A 102 18.15 -15.21 36.82
CA LYS A 102 17.31 -16.11 37.61
C LYS A 102 15.86 -15.62 37.73
N LYS A 103 15.65 -14.33 38.02
CA LYS A 103 14.29 -13.73 38.07
C LYS A 103 13.61 -13.72 36.71
N TRP A 104 14.36 -13.49 35.63
CA TRP A 104 13.85 -13.49 34.27
C TRP A 104 13.36 -14.88 33.84
N VAL A 105 14.17 -15.92 34.09
CA VAL A 105 13.80 -17.32 33.80
C VAL A 105 12.58 -17.74 34.63
N ALA A 106 12.56 -17.46 35.94
CA ALA A 106 11.40 -17.76 36.79
C ALA A 106 10.10 -17.06 36.30
N LYS A 107 10.22 -15.85 35.73
CA LYS A 107 9.09 -15.16 35.11
C LYS A 107 8.62 -15.81 33.80
N LEU A 108 9.53 -16.40 33.03
CA LEU A 108 9.18 -17.16 31.82
C LEU A 108 8.53 -18.50 32.18
N GLU A 109 9.03 -19.19 33.21
CA GLU A 109 8.45 -20.42 33.75
C GLU A 109 7.03 -20.21 34.27
N SER A 110 6.79 -19.16 35.06
CA SER A 110 5.43 -18.83 35.55
C SER A 110 4.45 -18.45 34.43
N LYS A 111 4.96 -18.08 33.24
CA LYS A 111 4.17 -17.84 32.03
C LYS A 111 4.01 -19.08 31.15
N GLY A 112 4.53 -20.22 31.56
CA GLY A 112 4.47 -21.47 30.80
C GLY A 112 5.35 -21.48 29.55
N PHE A 113 6.35 -20.59 29.44
CA PHE A 113 7.23 -20.52 28.27
C PHE A 113 7.98 -21.84 28.01
N PHE A 114 8.34 -22.54 29.08
CA PHE A 114 8.98 -23.87 29.03
C PHE A 114 7.98 -25.04 29.15
N ALA A 115 6.68 -24.78 29.13
CA ALA A 115 5.68 -25.85 29.24
C ALA A 115 5.81 -26.85 28.07
N GLY A 116 5.86 -28.13 28.41
CA GLY A 116 6.04 -29.23 27.45
C GLY A 116 7.48 -29.43 26.94
N ALA A 117 8.46 -28.67 27.45
CA ALA A 117 9.88 -28.87 27.14
C ALA A 117 10.62 -29.38 28.38
N GLU A 118 11.02 -30.65 28.37
CA GLU A 118 11.79 -31.23 29.48
C GLU A 118 13.19 -30.65 29.55
N VAL A 119 13.70 -30.44 30.77
CA VAL A 119 15.04 -29.89 31.01
C VAL A 119 16.09 -30.80 30.35
N GLY A 120 16.89 -30.24 29.44
CA GLY A 120 17.89 -30.98 28.65
C GLY A 120 17.38 -31.50 27.29
N SER A 121 16.09 -31.37 26.98
CA SER A 121 15.58 -31.65 25.63
C SER A 121 16.04 -30.59 24.62
N SER A 122 16.14 -30.98 23.34
CA SER A 122 16.47 -30.05 22.24
C SER A 122 15.52 -28.84 22.20
N GLU A 123 14.24 -29.06 22.50
CA GLU A 123 13.23 -27.99 22.56
C GLU A 123 13.45 -27.05 23.75
N TYR A 124 13.83 -27.59 24.92
CA TYR A 124 14.19 -26.78 26.07
C TYR A 124 15.45 -25.94 25.81
N THR A 125 16.48 -26.51 25.18
CA THR A 125 17.69 -25.77 24.80
C THR A 125 17.39 -24.65 23.82
N LYS A 126 16.56 -24.89 22.79
CA LYS A 126 16.10 -23.86 21.84
C LYS A 126 15.34 -22.73 22.53
N ARG A 127 14.42 -23.06 23.44
CA ARG A 127 13.67 -22.06 24.21
C ARG A 127 14.57 -21.27 25.14
N THR A 128 15.52 -21.94 25.78
CA THR A 128 16.49 -21.29 26.67
C THR A 128 17.41 -20.34 25.89
N ALA A 129 17.87 -20.73 24.70
CA ALA A 129 18.61 -19.85 23.81
C ALA A 129 17.80 -18.61 23.38
N LYS A 130 16.51 -18.78 23.06
CA LYS A 130 15.59 -17.66 22.78
C LYS A 130 15.39 -16.74 23.98
N ALA A 131 15.24 -17.31 25.17
CA ALA A 131 15.12 -16.56 26.42
C ALA A 131 16.40 -15.76 26.72
N LEU A 132 17.57 -16.35 26.47
CA LEU A 132 18.87 -15.70 26.63
C LEU A 132 19.08 -14.58 25.60
N ALA A 133 18.72 -14.78 24.34
CA ALA A 133 18.79 -13.74 23.31
C ALA A 133 17.92 -12.52 23.69
N LYS A 134 16.69 -12.76 24.13
CA LYS A 134 15.78 -11.69 24.62
C LYS A 134 16.29 -11.02 25.91
N PHE A 135 16.99 -11.76 26.76
CA PHE A 135 17.62 -11.19 27.95
C PHE A 135 18.82 -10.33 27.60
N LYS A 136 19.67 -10.74 26.67
CA LYS A 136 20.78 -9.94 26.14
C LYS A 136 20.29 -8.66 25.46
N GLU A 137 19.22 -8.74 24.68
CA GLU A 137 18.56 -7.56 24.08
C GLU A 137 18.13 -6.54 25.15
N LYS A 138 17.66 -7.04 26.29
CA LYS A 138 17.02 -6.20 27.31
C LYS A 138 17.95 -5.75 28.44
N PHE A 139 18.98 -6.53 28.74
CA PHE A 139 19.86 -6.36 29.90
C PHE A 139 21.34 -6.49 29.56
N GLY A 140 21.72 -6.77 28.31
CA GLY A 140 23.11 -6.76 27.88
C GLY A 140 23.64 -5.34 27.67
N ASP A 141 24.83 -5.06 28.19
CA ASP A 141 25.62 -3.90 27.75
C ASP A 141 26.10 -4.15 26.32
N VAL A 142 25.32 -3.69 25.36
CA VAL A 142 25.58 -3.90 23.93
C VAL A 142 26.89 -3.23 23.52
N LYS A 143 27.84 -4.01 22.98
CA LYS A 143 28.63 -3.58 21.82
C LYS A 143 29.18 -4.78 21.01
N PRO A 144 28.82 -4.87 19.73
CA PRO A 144 29.74 -5.24 18.66
C PRO A 144 30.05 -4.00 17.78
N VAL A 145 31.32 -3.83 17.41
CA VAL A 145 31.82 -2.70 16.62
C VAL A 145 31.80 -3.01 15.12
N ALA A 146 30.87 -2.39 14.41
CA ALA A 146 31.04 -1.66 13.13
C ALA A 146 30.09 -0.45 13.24
N PRO A 147 30.30 0.70 12.56
CA PRO A 147 29.62 1.95 12.93
C PRO A 147 28.12 1.77 12.74
N THR A 148 27.43 1.44 13.83
CA THR A 148 25.99 1.32 13.84
C THR A 148 25.53 2.75 13.87
N MET A 149 25.19 3.25 12.69
CA MET A 149 24.57 4.55 12.50
C MET A 149 23.55 4.74 13.63
N SER A 150 23.69 5.85 14.37
CA SER A 150 22.75 6.24 15.41
C SER A 150 21.33 6.27 14.84
N LYS A 151 20.32 6.25 15.70
CA LYS A 151 18.92 6.35 15.23
C LYS A 151 18.73 7.57 14.34
N GLU A 152 19.32 8.69 14.73
CA GLU A 152 19.30 9.95 14.01
C GLU A 152 20.05 9.85 12.67
N GLU A 153 21.20 9.16 12.63
CA GLU A 153 21.93 8.92 11.38
C GLU A 153 21.15 8.01 10.43
N LYS A 154 20.48 6.96 10.94
CA LYS A 154 19.61 6.09 10.14
C LYS A 154 18.40 6.83 9.59
N GLU A 155 17.78 7.69 10.40
CA GLU A 155 16.68 8.55 9.96
C GLU A 155 17.13 9.56 8.91
N ALA A 156 18.29 10.20 9.10
CA ALA A 156 18.87 11.10 8.11
C ALA A 156 19.17 10.38 6.79
N LYS A 157 19.71 9.16 6.87
CA LYS A 157 19.96 8.32 5.68
C LYS A 157 18.67 7.88 5.00
N ALA A 158 17.64 7.50 5.76
CA ALA A 158 16.34 7.16 5.21
C ALA A 158 15.71 8.34 4.46
N GLU A 159 15.89 9.57 4.96
CA GLU A 159 15.44 10.79 4.28
C GLU A 159 16.19 11.06 2.96
N GLU A 160 17.51 10.84 2.94
CA GLU A 160 18.35 10.94 1.75
C GLU A 160 17.92 9.90 0.69
N VAL A 161 17.82 8.63 1.10
CA VAL A 161 17.40 7.52 0.22
C VAL A 161 15.97 7.76 -0.31
N LYS A 162 15.05 8.28 0.52
CA LYS A 162 13.72 8.71 0.04
C LYS A 162 13.83 9.83 -1.01
N ALA A 163 14.72 10.80 -0.84
CA ALA A 163 14.91 11.87 -1.82
C ALA A 163 15.44 11.31 -3.15
N GLU A 164 16.35 10.35 -3.12
CA GLU A 164 16.81 9.61 -4.31
C GLU A 164 15.66 8.83 -4.96
N GLY A 165 14.83 8.15 -4.15
CA GLY A 165 13.63 7.47 -4.61
C GLY A 165 12.66 8.42 -5.32
N ASN A 166 12.45 9.62 -4.78
CA ASN A 166 11.63 10.65 -5.43
C ASN A 166 12.21 11.09 -6.78
N ALA A 167 13.54 11.19 -6.88
CA ALA A 167 14.23 11.52 -8.11
C ALA A 167 14.10 10.39 -9.15
N ALA A 168 14.21 9.13 -8.73
CA ALA A 168 13.96 7.96 -9.59
C ALA A 168 12.52 7.94 -10.11
N LEU A 169 11.53 8.17 -9.24
CA LEU A 169 10.11 8.28 -9.61
C LEU A 169 9.87 9.38 -10.65
N SER A 170 10.52 10.53 -10.49
CA SER A 170 10.44 11.66 -11.44
C SER A 170 11.05 11.32 -12.80
N ARG A 171 12.04 10.43 -12.85
CA ARG A 171 12.61 9.87 -14.09
C ARG A 171 11.81 8.70 -14.65
N ARG A 172 10.68 8.32 -14.02
CA ARG A 172 9.86 7.15 -14.36
C ARG A 172 10.58 5.81 -14.18
N ASP A 173 11.65 5.79 -13.39
CA ASP A 173 12.32 4.57 -12.95
C ASP A 173 11.59 4.05 -11.70
N TYR A 174 10.52 3.29 -11.93
CA TYR A 174 9.61 2.88 -10.88
C TYR A 174 10.18 1.72 -10.05
N GLU A 175 10.88 0.77 -10.67
CA GLU A 175 11.61 -0.30 -9.97
C GLU A 175 12.73 0.24 -9.08
N GLY A 176 13.53 1.19 -9.59
CA GLY A 176 14.56 1.87 -8.82
C GLY A 176 13.97 2.66 -7.65
N ALA A 177 12.89 3.40 -7.89
CA ALA A 177 12.18 4.12 -6.83
C ALA A 177 11.64 3.17 -5.75
N ALA A 178 11.00 2.06 -6.13
CA ALA A 178 10.48 1.08 -5.19
C ALA A 178 11.59 0.44 -4.34
N THR A 179 12.75 0.15 -4.94
CA THR A 179 13.92 -0.36 -4.23
C THR A 179 14.41 0.63 -3.18
N LEU A 180 14.57 1.89 -3.56
CA LEU A 180 15.03 2.95 -2.65
C LEU A 180 14.04 3.18 -1.49
N TYR A 181 12.73 3.19 -1.73
CA TYR A 181 11.77 3.32 -0.62
C TYR A 181 11.76 2.12 0.32
N ARG A 182 11.97 0.90 -0.18
CA ARG A 182 12.14 -0.28 0.68
C ARG A 182 13.41 -0.17 1.53
N GLU A 183 14.51 0.35 0.98
CA GLU A 183 15.72 0.64 1.74
C GLU A 183 15.49 1.71 2.82
N ALA A 184 14.78 2.81 2.49
CA ALA A 184 14.41 3.82 3.48
C ALA A 184 13.58 3.23 4.64
N LEU A 185 12.69 2.28 4.36
CA LEU A 185 11.93 1.55 5.37
C LEU A 185 12.77 0.58 6.20
N GLN A 186 13.81 -0.04 5.61
CA GLN A 186 14.76 -0.86 6.38
C GLN A 186 15.60 -0.02 7.34
N LEU A 187 15.94 1.22 6.95
CA LEU A 187 16.67 2.16 7.79
C LEU A 187 15.78 2.75 8.89
N SER A 188 14.51 3.02 8.57
CA SER A 188 13.56 3.65 9.48
C SER A 188 12.13 3.16 9.20
N ALA A 189 11.75 2.06 9.85
CA ALA A 189 10.43 1.43 9.70
C ALA A 189 9.33 2.15 10.50
N ASP A 190 9.66 2.64 11.70
CA ASP A 190 8.72 3.28 12.64
C ASP A 190 9.12 4.73 12.96
N GLY A 191 9.92 5.35 12.09
CA GLY A 191 10.34 6.73 12.22
C GLY A 191 9.26 7.75 11.85
N PRO A 192 9.51 9.04 12.10
CA PRO A 192 8.52 10.09 11.89
C PRO A 192 8.04 10.21 10.43
N SER A 193 8.88 9.82 9.47
CA SER A 193 8.59 9.87 8.03
C SER A 193 8.20 8.54 7.42
N SER A 194 8.13 7.45 8.18
CA SER A 194 7.92 6.10 7.62
C SER A 194 6.58 5.95 6.89
N HIS A 195 5.54 6.67 7.36
CA HIS A 195 4.26 6.79 6.65
C HIS A 195 4.43 7.35 5.22
N ILE A 196 5.37 8.27 5.01
CA ILE A 196 5.68 8.85 3.69
C ILE A 196 6.40 7.83 2.82
N TYR A 197 7.35 7.06 3.37
CA TYR A 197 8.07 6.04 2.62
C TYR A 197 7.12 4.96 2.11
N HIS A 198 6.24 4.46 2.97
CA HIS A 198 5.17 3.55 2.59
C HIS A 198 4.25 4.12 1.50
N SER A 199 3.81 5.38 1.63
CA SER A 199 2.95 5.99 0.62
C SER A 199 3.68 6.25 -0.71
N ASN A 200 4.98 6.54 -0.70
CA ASN A 200 5.75 6.75 -1.92
C ASN A 200 6.11 5.42 -2.58
N LEU A 201 6.37 4.36 -1.81
CA LEU A 201 6.49 3.00 -2.31
C LEU A 201 5.19 2.56 -3.00
N ALA A 202 4.05 2.76 -2.35
CA ALA A 202 2.73 2.56 -2.95
C ALA A 202 2.53 3.36 -4.26
N ALA A 203 3.14 4.53 -4.39
CA ALA A 203 3.14 5.29 -5.64
C ALA A 203 3.90 4.59 -6.77
N ALA A 204 5.11 4.10 -6.48
CA ALA A 204 5.94 3.41 -7.47
C ALA A 204 5.29 2.07 -7.88
N LEU A 205 4.80 1.30 -6.91
CA LEU A 205 4.13 0.01 -7.13
C LEU A 205 2.86 0.14 -7.99
N MET A 206 2.13 1.25 -7.87
CA MET A 206 0.99 1.55 -8.73
C MET A 206 1.38 1.58 -10.21
N TYR A 207 2.50 2.22 -10.55
CA TYR A 207 3.00 2.27 -11.92
C TYR A 207 3.53 0.92 -12.43
N LEU A 208 3.96 0.04 -11.50
CA LEU A 208 4.39 -1.32 -11.79
C LEU A 208 3.21 -2.32 -11.91
N GLY A 209 1.98 -1.88 -11.63
CA GLY A 209 0.81 -2.76 -11.64
C GLY A 209 0.72 -3.71 -10.46
N GLN A 210 1.52 -3.51 -9.40
CA GLN A 210 1.55 -4.36 -8.20
C GLN A 210 0.47 -3.93 -7.20
N TYR A 211 -0.80 -3.97 -7.61
CA TYR A 211 -1.91 -3.32 -6.89
C TYR A 211 -2.17 -3.88 -5.49
N THR A 212 -1.95 -5.18 -5.25
CA THR A 212 -2.09 -5.76 -3.90
C THR A 212 -1.06 -5.17 -2.93
N GLU A 213 0.21 -5.06 -3.34
CA GLU A 213 1.25 -4.43 -2.50
C GLU A 213 0.99 -2.92 -2.28
N VAL A 214 0.32 -2.25 -3.22
CA VAL A 214 -0.11 -0.85 -3.04
C VAL A 214 -1.10 -0.74 -1.88
N ILE A 215 -2.05 -1.67 -1.75
CA ILE A 215 -3.01 -1.71 -0.64
C ILE A 215 -2.26 -1.93 0.67
N ASP A 216 -1.43 -2.98 0.76
CA ASP A 216 -0.67 -3.30 1.98
C ASP A 216 0.14 -2.10 2.48
N HIS A 217 0.91 -1.44 1.59
CA HIS A 217 1.70 -0.28 1.98
C HIS A 217 0.87 0.97 2.24
N SER A 218 -0.30 1.12 1.62
CA SER A 218 -1.22 2.21 1.96
C SER A 218 -1.81 2.01 3.35
N GLU A 219 -2.17 0.78 3.73
CA GLU A 219 -2.63 0.43 5.08
C GLU A 219 -1.55 0.70 6.13
N GLN A 220 -0.30 0.30 5.88
CA GLN A 220 0.82 0.62 6.78
C GLN A 220 1.02 2.14 6.94
N SER A 221 0.91 2.90 5.85
CA SER A 221 0.98 4.36 5.89
C SER A 221 -0.14 4.97 6.75
N ILE A 222 -1.36 4.47 6.60
CA ILE A 222 -2.54 4.90 7.37
C ILE A 222 -2.37 4.52 8.85
N ALA A 223 -1.88 3.33 9.15
CA ALA A 223 -1.65 2.87 10.51
C ALA A 223 -0.63 3.75 11.25
N LEU A 224 0.44 4.15 10.56
CA LEU A 224 1.46 5.05 11.10
C LEU A 224 0.97 6.50 11.22
N LYS A 225 0.18 6.98 10.24
CA LYS A 225 -0.38 8.33 10.25
C LYS A 225 -1.79 8.36 9.64
N PRO A 226 -2.84 8.21 10.47
CA PRO A 226 -4.22 8.17 10.00
C PRO A 226 -4.69 9.44 9.26
N ALA A 227 -4.05 10.58 9.53
CA ALA A 227 -4.35 11.86 8.87
C ALA A 227 -3.69 12.03 7.48
N TYR A 228 -2.94 11.03 6.98
CA TYR A 228 -2.21 11.15 5.72
C TYR A 228 -3.08 10.79 4.51
N VAL A 229 -3.91 11.75 4.04
CA VAL A 229 -4.93 11.54 3.01
C VAL A 229 -4.42 10.87 1.71
N LYS A 230 -3.16 11.09 1.33
CA LYS A 230 -2.57 10.49 0.12
C LYS A 230 -2.61 8.96 0.15
N ALA A 231 -2.44 8.33 1.31
CA ALA A 231 -2.47 6.87 1.43
C ALA A 231 -3.86 6.30 1.08
N TYR A 232 -4.94 6.92 1.58
CA TYR A 232 -6.32 6.52 1.23
C TYR A 232 -6.58 6.62 -0.27
N SER A 233 -6.15 7.72 -0.89
CA SER A 233 -6.32 7.88 -2.34
C SER A 233 -5.57 6.81 -3.15
N ARG A 234 -4.40 6.36 -2.67
CA ARG A 234 -3.61 5.31 -3.34
C ARG A 234 -4.25 3.94 -3.16
N MET A 235 -4.73 3.63 -1.97
CA MET A 235 -5.48 2.40 -1.67
C MET A 235 -6.72 2.29 -2.55
N GLY A 236 -7.55 3.35 -2.60
CA GLY A 236 -8.76 3.37 -3.42
C GLY A 236 -8.47 3.22 -4.92
N ASN A 237 -7.44 3.89 -5.43
CA ASN A 237 -7.03 3.71 -6.83
C ASN A 237 -6.57 2.28 -7.13
N ALA A 238 -5.85 1.62 -6.22
CA ALA A 238 -5.40 0.24 -6.43
C ALA A 238 -6.58 -0.74 -6.42
N GLN A 239 -7.55 -0.53 -5.52
CA GLN A 239 -8.78 -1.32 -5.48
C GLN A 239 -9.61 -1.14 -6.75
N VAL A 240 -9.69 0.07 -7.32
CA VAL A 240 -10.31 0.28 -8.65
C VAL A 240 -9.62 -0.56 -9.72
N GLN A 241 -8.28 -0.64 -9.72
CA GLN A 241 -7.54 -1.45 -10.70
C GLN A 241 -7.77 -2.96 -10.51
N LEU A 242 -8.09 -3.39 -9.29
CA LEU A 242 -8.47 -4.77 -8.97
C LEU A 242 -9.98 -5.06 -9.19
N ASN A 243 -10.76 -4.06 -9.65
CA ASN A 243 -12.22 -4.10 -9.73
C ASN A 243 -12.93 -4.32 -8.38
N ASP A 244 -12.24 -4.06 -7.25
CA ASP A 244 -12.83 -3.99 -5.91
C ASP A 244 -13.44 -2.60 -5.72
N PHE A 245 -14.59 -2.35 -6.37
CA PHE A 245 -15.20 -1.02 -6.37
C PHE A 245 -15.81 -0.66 -5.01
N ASP A 246 -16.37 -1.63 -4.27
CA ASP A 246 -16.89 -1.40 -2.93
C ASP A 246 -15.77 -0.97 -1.96
N GLY A 247 -14.62 -1.68 -1.98
CA GLY A 247 -13.45 -1.30 -1.20
C GLY A 247 -12.88 0.06 -1.61
N ALA A 248 -12.84 0.36 -2.91
CA ALA A 248 -12.38 1.65 -3.39
C ALA A 248 -13.25 2.82 -2.89
N ILE A 249 -14.58 2.65 -2.93
CA ILE A 249 -15.55 3.64 -2.44
C ILE A 249 -15.33 3.91 -0.95
N ASP A 250 -15.16 2.86 -0.13
CA ASP A 250 -14.86 3.00 1.30
C ASP A 250 -13.55 3.78 1.52
N SER A 251 -12.47 3.37 0.85
CA SER A 251 -11.16 4.02 0.95
C SER A 251 -11.22 5.50 0.62
N PHE A 252 -11.88 5.89 -0.47
CA PHE A 252 -12.01 7.30 -0.85
C PHE A 252 -12.89 8.09 0.12
N ARG A 253 -13.98 7.51 0.63
CA ARG A 253 -14.83 8.16 1.65
C ARG A 253 -14.07 8.42 2.93
N ARG A 254 -13.32 7.42 3.44
CA ARG A 254 -12.42 7.59 4.59
C ARG A 254 -11.36 8.66 4.34
N GLY A 255 -10.83 8.73 3.12
CA GLY A 255 -9.93 9.82 2.72
C GLY A 255 -10.59 11.21 2.78
N LEU A 256 -11.86 11.33 2.39
CA LEU A 256 -12.64 12.58 2.45
C LEU A 256 -13.09 12.94 3.87
N GLU A 257 -13.25 11.96 4.77
CA GLU A 257 -13.44 12.21 6.19
C GLU A 257 -12.20 12.85 6.82
N VAL A 258 -11.01 12.43 6.38
CA VAL A 258 -9.72 13.00 6.80
C VAL A 258 -9.47 14.39 6.18
N ASP A 259 -9.71 14.53 4.88
CA ASP A 259 -9.60 15.79 4.15
C ASP A 259 -10.70 15.90 3.08
N SER A 260 -11.78 16.58 3.45
CA SER A 260 -12.95 16.81 2.58
C SER A 260 -12.64 17.60 1.29
N THR A 261 -11.51 18.30 1.24
CA THR A 261 -11.10 19.09 0.09
C THR A 261 -10.26 18.31 -0.93
N SER A 262 -9.86 17.07 -0.58
CA SER A 262 -9.02 16.21 -1.40
C SER A 262 -9.67 15.88 -2.75
N ALA A 263 -9.21 16.57 -3.80
CA ALA A 263 -9.66 16.32 -5.18
C ALA A 263 -9.41 14.87 -5.61
N ALA A 264 -8.23 14.32 -5.27
CA ALA A 264 -7.89 12.94 -5.61
C ALA A 264 -8.88 11.91 -5.02
N CYS A 265 -9.36 12.13 -3.79
CA CYS A 265 -10.37 11.23 -3.20
C CYS A 265 -11.77 11.47 -3.78
N ARG A 266 -12.13 12.73 -4.06
CA ARG A 266 -13.43 13.07 -4.66
C ARG A 266 -13.56 12.51 -6.08
N ASP A 267 -12.54 12.72 -6.90
CA ASP A 267 -12.52 12.27 -8.29
C ASP A 267 -12.44 10.73 -8.36
N GLY A 268 -11.62 10.13 -7.48
CA GLY A 268 -11.53 8.69 -7.33
C GLY A 268 -12.84 8.04 -6.89
N LEU A 269 -13.55 8.65 -5.94
CA LEU A 269 -14.87 8.19 -5.50
C LEU A 269 -15.88 8.21 -6.66
N ALA A 270 -15.92 9.31 -7.42
CA ALA A 270 -16.81 9.43 -8.57
C ALA A 270 -16.48 8.42 -9.69
N ASP A 271 -15.20 8.11 -9.92
CA ASP A 271 -14.80 7.05 -10.85
C ASP A 271 -15.21 5.65 -10.35
N ALA A 272 -14.96 5.35 -9.07
CA ALA A 272 -15.32 4.08 -8.46
C ALA A 272 -16.84 3.84 -8.47
N GLU A 273 -17.66 4.83 -8.10
CA GLU A 273 -19.13 4.72 -8.11
C GLU A 273 -19.68 4.51 -9.52
N ARG A 274 -19.11 5.19 -10.52
CA ARG A 274 -19.48 5.01 -11.93
C ARG A 274 -19.16 3.60 -12.40
N LYS A 275 -17.95 3.10 -12.16
CA LYS A 275 -17.53 1.75 -12.55
C LYS A 275 -18.33 0.67 -11.82
N HIS A 276 -18.61 0.87 -10.53
CA HIS A 276 -19.46 -0.01 -9.73
C HIS A 276 -20.86 -0.15 -10.35
N SER A 277 -21.47 0.99 -10.71
CA SER A 277 -22.80 1.02 -11.33
C SER A 277 -22.80 0.31 -12.69
N GLN A 278 -21.78 0.53 -13.52
CA GLN A 278 -21.64 -0.14 -14.82
C GLN A 278 -21.55 -1.67 -14.67
N MET A 279 -20.80 -2.17 -13.68
CA MET A 279 -20.68 -3.61 -13.42
C MET A 279 -22.00 -4.25 -12.97
N GLN A 280 -22.82 -3.54 -12.20
CA GLN A 280 -24.15 -4.03 -11.80
C GLN A 280 -25.13 -4.10 -12.98
N THR A 281 -25.02 -3.17 -13.93
CA THR A 281 -25.87 -3.16 -15.13
C THR A 281 -25.52 -4.27 -16.14
N THR A 282 -24.26 -4.71 -16.20
CA THR A 282 -23.83 -5.80 -17.10
C THR A 282 -24.10 -7.20 -16.52
N GLY A 283 -24.31 -7.32 -15.20
CA GLY A 283 -24.76 -8.56 -14.55
C GLY A 283 -26.28 -8.81 -14.64
N SER A 284 -27.05 -7.82 -15.08
CA SER A 284 -28.50 -7.94 -15.28
C SER A 284 -28.78 -8.29 -16.74
N THR A 285 -29.04 -9.57 -17.02
CA THR A 285 -29.37 -10.06 -18.37
C THR A 285 -30.51 -9.23 -18.99
N PRO A 286 -30.32 -8.56 -20.14
CA PRO A 286 -31.45 -8.09 -20.91
C PRO A 286 -32.14 -9.32 -21.49
N ALA A 287 -33.43 -9.50 -21.19
CA ALA A 287 -34.26 -10.49 -21.85
C ALA A 287 -34.09 -10.34 -23.38
N GLN A 288 -33.69 -11.42 -24.04
CA GLN A 288 -33.58 -11.51 -25.50
C GLN A 288 -34.90 -11.07 -26.16
N PRO A 289 -34.81 -10.30 -27.26
CA PRO A 289 -35.61 -10.56 -28.43
C PRO A 289 -34.75 -11.33 -29.44
N ALA A 290 -35.42 -12.25 -30.13
CA ALA A 290 -34.84 -13.28 -30.97
C ALA A 290 -33.98 -12.76 -32.15
N ALA A 291 -32.96 -13.58 -32.45
CA ALA A 291 -32.41 -13.93 -33.76
C ALA A 291 -32.34 -12.85 -34.86
N GLY A 292 -31.13 -12.34 -35.09
CA GLY A 292 -30.77 -11.60 -36.31
C GLY A 292 -29.27 -11.47 -36.48
N ALA A 293 -28.68 -12.42 -37.21
CA ALA A 293 -27.41 -12.41 -37.94
C ALA A 293 -26.27 -11.43 -37.54
N GLY A 294 -25.14 -12.02 -37.12
CA GLY A 294 -23.80 -11.71 -37.68
C GLY A 294 -23.14 -10.38 -37.30
N GLY A 295 -22.32 -10.39 -36.25
CA GLY A 295 -21.37 -9.31 -35.96
C GLY A 295 -20.42 -9.71 -34.85
N MET A 296 -19.14 -9.90 -35.19
CA MET A 296 -18.04 -10.17 -34.26
C MET A 296 -17.93 -9.01 -33.23
N PRO A 297 -17.64 -9.26 -31.94
CA PRO A 297 -17.44 -8.18 -30.98
C PRO A 297 -16.19 -7.36 -31.30
N ASP A 298 -16.38 -6.04 -31.38
CA ASP A 298 -15.37 -5.05 -31.76
C ASP A 298 -14.30 -4.87 -30.67
N LEU A 299 -13.05 -5.26 -30.99
CA LEU A 299 -11.87 -5.11 -30.14
C LEU A 299 -11.19 -3.72 -30.29
N SER A 300 -11.76 -2.80 -31.08
CA SER A 300 -11.15 -1.47 -31.33
C SER A 300 -11.16 -0.53 -30.10
N ASN A 301 -11.98 -0.79 -29.08
CA ASN A 301 -11.96 0.02 -27.84
C ASN A 301 -10.83 -0.34 -26.86
N LEU A 302 -10.09 -1.43 -27.09
CA LEU A 302 -8.90 -1.76 -26.29
C LEU A 302 -7.68 -0.89 -26.67
N ALA A 303 -7.66 -0.35 -27.89
CA ALA A 303 -6.55 0.47 -28.40
C ALA A 303 -6.61 1.95 -27.97
N SER A 304 -7.79 2.49 -27.66
CA SER A 304 -7.91 3.87 -27.13
C SER A 304 -7.64 3.99 -25.63
N MET A 305 -7.58 2.87 -24.90
CA MET A 305 -7.30 2.85 -23.47
C MET A 305 -5.79 2.71 -23.16
N LEU A 306 -4.97 2.45 -24.18
CA LEU A 306 -3.55 2.11 -24.07
C LEU A 306 -2.64 3.03 -24.91
N GLY A 307 -2.79 4.35 -24.80
CA GLY A 307 -1.82 5.26 -25.41
C GLY A 307 -2.14 6.75 -25.28
N GLY A 308 -1.29 7.48 -24.54
CA GLY A 308 -0.99 8.88 -24.85
C GLY A 308 -1.16 9.88 -23.71
N GLY A 309 -0.11 10.01 -22.89
CA GLY A 309 0.11 11.17 -22.04
C GLY A 309 0.37 12.46 -22.84
N GLY A 310 0.17 13.59 -22.17
CA GLY A 310 0.17 14.93 -22.74
C GLY A 310 1.47 15.42 -23.39
N GLY A 311 1.32 16.53 -24.13
CA GLY A 311 2.39 17.31 -24.73
C GLY A 311 1.84 18.12 -25.92
N GLY A 312 1.93 19.44 -25.85
CA GLY A 312 1.26 20.38 -26.76
C GLY A 312 1.64 20.27 -28.25
N GLY A 313 0.70 20.69 -29.09
CA GLY A 313 0.86 20.91 -30.52
C GLY A 313 -0.48 21.31 -31.11
N GLY A 314 -0.56 22.51 -31.69
CA GLY A 314 -1.81 23.08 -32.19
C GLY A 314 -2.46 22.21 -33.27
N GLY A 315 -3.71 21.82 -33.03
CA GLY A 315 -4.66 21.38 -34.06
C GLY A 315 -5.85 22.32 -33.98
N GLY A 316 -5.96 23.25 -34.92
CA GLY A 316 -6.99 24.27 -34.93
C GLY A 316 -8.39 23.68 -35.10
N LEU A 317 -9.39 24.43 -34.66
CA LEU A 317 -10.84 24.16 -34.81
C LEU A 317 -11.27 23.69 -36.22
N ALA A 318 -10.45 23.97 -37.24
CA ALA A 318 -10.63 23.51 -38.61
C ALA A 318 -10.50 21.98 -38.80
N ASP A 319 -9.61 21.28 -38.09
CA ASP A 319 -9.44 19.82 -38.22
C ASP A 319 -10.51 19.03 -37.45
N LEU A 320 -11.11 19.65 -36.42
CA LEU A 320 -12.25 19.09 -35.70
C LEU A 320 -13.51 19.06 -36.58
N MET A 321 -13.70 20.09 -37.44
CA MET A 321 -14.87 20.22 -38.31
C MET A 321 -14.89 19.25 -39.50
N ASN A 322 -13.74 18.68 -39.88
CA ASN A 322 -13.66 17.73 -40.99
C ASN A 322 -13.53 16.27 -40.50
N SER A 323 -13.76 16.02 -39.21
CA SER A 323 -13.67 14.69 -38.63
C SER A 323 -14.89 13.82 -39.01
N PRO A 324 -14.71 12.55 -39.41
CA PRO A 324 -15.81 11.63 -39.74
C PRO A 324 -16.81 11.44 -38.59
N ALA A 325 -16.34 11.56 -37.35
CA ALA A 325 -17.16 11.54 -36.15
C ALA A 325 -18.16 12.70 -36.10
N MET A 326 -17.78 13.89 -36.58
CA MET A 326 -18.69 15.04 -36.65
C MET A 326 -19.71 14.91 -37.78
N GLN A 327 -19.35 14.30 -38.92
CA GLN A 327 -20.31 13.99 -39.97
C GLN A 327 -21.36 12.97 -39.51
N GLN A 328 -20.97 11.95 -38.75
CA GLN A 328 -21.91 11.02 -38.12
C GLN A 328 -22.77 11.71 -37.07
N MET A 329 -22.19 12.60 -36.24
CA MET A 329 -22.96 13.38 -35.28
C MET A 329 -23.97 14.30 -35.97
N ALA A 330 -23.58 14.96 -37.07
CA ALA A 330 -24.47 15.81 -37.87
C ALA A 330 -25.59 15.00 -38.55
N GLN A 331 -25.29 13.79 -39.04
CA GLN A 331 -26.31 12.89 -39.59
C GLN A 331 -27.28 12.37 -38.53
N ASN A 332 -26.81 12.09 -37.31
CA ASN A 332 -27.69 11.74 -36.19
C ASN A 332 -28.53 12.92 -35.72
N MET A 333 -27.97 14.13 -35.79
CA MET A 333 -28.66 15.37 -35.44
C MET A 333 -29.76 15.72 -36.46
N MET A 334 -29.51 15.49 -37.76
CA MET A 334 -30.50 15.68 -38.84
C MET A 334 -31.63 14.66 -38.82
N GLN A 335 -31.38 13.47 -38.26
CA GLN A 335 -32.39 12.43 -38.10
C GLN A 335 -33.21 12.58 -36.82
N ASN A 336 -32.93 13.60 -36.00
CA ASN A 336 -33.62 13.80 -34.72
C ASN A 336 -34.85 14.73 -34.88
N PRO A 337 -36.09 14.21 -34.95
CA PRO A 337 -37.28 15.00 -35.25
C PRO A 337 -37.58 16.09 -34.20
N GLN A 338 -37.16 15.90 -32.95
CA GLN A 338 -37.30 16.90 -31.89
C GLN A 338 -36.43 18.14 -32.11
N MET A 339 -35.28 17.99 -32.77
CA MET A 339 -34.38 19.11 -33.03
C MET A 339 -34.79 19.92 -34.26
N MET A 340 -35.37 19.29 -35.27
CA MET A 340 -36.00 20.00 -36.40
C MET A 340 -37.19 20.84 -35.91
N GLN A 341 -37.93 20.36 -34.92
CA GLN A 341 -39.01 21.09 -34.26
C GLN A 341 -38.48 22.28 -33.44
N MET A 342 -37.34 22.12 -32.76
CA MET A 342 -36.66 23.20 -32.03
C MET A 342 -36.08 24.26 -32.98
N ALA A 343 -35.47 23.84 -34.09
CA ALA A 343 -34.96 24.74 -35.13
C ALA A 343 -36.09 25.51 -35.82
N GLN A 344 -37.25 24.88 -36.02
CA GLN A 344 -38.44 25.53 -36.55
C GLN A 344 -39.01 26.57 -35.58
N ASN A 345 -38.96 26.31 -34.28
CA ASN A 345 -39.34 27.28 -33.24
C ASN A 345 -38.33 28.44 -33.13
N MET A 346 -37.04 28.17 -33.36
CA MET A 346 -35.99 29.20 -33.33
C MET A 346 -36.02 30.11 -34.56
N MET A 347 -36.42 29.58 -35.72
CA MET A 347 -36.60 30.36 -36.95
C MET A 347 -37.84 31.27 -36.91
N GLN A 348 -38.79 30.98 -36.01
CA GLN A 348 -40.00 31.77 -35.80
C GLN A 348 -39.79 32.95 -34.82
N ASP A 349 -38.71 32.95 -34.03
CA ASP A 349 -38.44 34.00 -33.05
C ASP A 349 -37.01 34.58 -33.16
N PRO A 350 -36.83 35.68 -33.92
CA PRO A 350 -35.53 36.32 -34.15
C PRO A 350 -34.88 36.94 -32.89
N SER A 351 -35.57 37.01 -31.76
CA SER A 351 -35.09 37.67 -30.53
C SER A 351 -34.09 36.82 -29.72
N MET A 352 -34.12 35.50 -29.86
CA MET A 352 -33.23 34.59 -29.14
C MET A 352 -31.78 34.60 -29.67
N LEU A 353 -31.57 34.91 -30.94
CA LEU A 353 -30.23 34.93 -31.56
C LEU A 353 -29.36 36.08 -31.00
N ASN A 354 -29.98 37.18 -30.61
CA ASN A 354 -29.30 38.37 -30.09
C ASN A 354 -28.76 38.17 -28.66
N ASN A 355 -29.41 37.33 -27.85
CA ASN A 355 -28.95 36.99 -26.50
C ASN A 355 -27.84 35.93 -26.50
N LEU A 356 -27.78 35.06 -27.52
CA LEU A 356 -26.77 34.00 -27.61
C LEU A 356 -25.42 34.53 -28.14
N MET A 357 -25.43 35.51 -29.05
CA MET A 357 -24.20 36.16 -29.52
C MET A 357 -23.59 37.15 -28.52
N GLY A 358 -24.31 37.56 -27.48
CA GLY A 358 -23.80 38.45 -26.43
C GLY A 358 -22.92 37.77 -25.37
N GLY A 359 -22.92 36.44 -25.29
CA GLY A 359 -22.24 35.67 -24.23
C GLY A 359 -20.95 34.96 -24.62
N MET A 360 -20.53 35.02 -25.90
CA MET A 360 -19.40 34.23 -26.41
C MET A 360 -18.36 35.03 -27.21
N GLY A 361 -18.27 36.34 -26.96
CA GLY A 361 -17.26 37.22 -27.55
C GLY A 361 -16.34 37.85 -26.50
N GLY A 362 -15.08 37.43 -26.45
CA GLY A 362 -14.04 38.13 -25.66
C GLY A 362 -12.80 37.28 -25.37
N GLY A 363 -11.92 37.14 -26.36
CA GLY A 363 -10.61 36.49 -26.21
C GLY A 363 -9.50 37.40 -25.66
N ALA A 364 -8.44 36.74 -25.18
CA ALA A 364 -7.02 37.09 -25.22
C ALA A 364 -6.56 38.54 -24.89
N GLY A 365 -5.68 38.67 -23.88
CA GLY A 365 -4.89 39.89 -23.69
C GLY A 365 -3.97 39.82 -22.46
N ALA A 366 -2.69 40.09 -22.68
CA ALA A 366 -1.57 39.90 -21.77
C ALA A 366 -1.47 40.93 -20.63
N GLY A 367 -0.84 40.49 -19.52
CA GLY A 367 0.33 41.16 -18.94
C GLY A 367 0.15 42.44 -18.10
N VAL A 368 1.10 42.58 -17.16
CA VAL A 368 1.50 43.78 -16.38
C VAL A 368 0.54 44.35 -15.31
N GLY A 369 0.86 44.03 -14.06
CA GLY A 369 1.59 44.96 -13.18
C GLY A 369 0.84 46.12 -12.52
N ALA A 370 1.03 46.20 -11.20
CA ALA A 370 0.93 47.37 -10.33
C ALA A 370 -0.43 47.72 -9.70
N SER A 371 -0.50 47.51 -8.39
CA SER A 371 -1.31 48.30 -7.46
C SER A 371 -1.00 49.80 -7.60
N PRO A 372 -1.98 50.67 -7.36
CA PRO A 372 -1.89 51.45 -6.13
C PRO A 372 -3.22 51.61 -5.38
N SER A 373 -3.03 51.92 -4.10
CA SER A 373 -4.00 52.13 -3.03
C SER A 373 -4.89 53.38 -3.18
N ALA A 374 -6.00 53.32 -2.43
CA ALA A 374 -6.77 54.39 -1.78
C ALA A 374 -8.03 54.91 -2.48
N GLY A 375 -9.14 54.94 -1.72
CA GLY A 375 -10.23 55.90 -1.92
C GLY A 375 -11.63 55.30 -1.97
N ALA A 376 -12.36 55.42 -0.87
CA ALA A 376 -13.74 54.98 -0.65
C ALA A 376 -14.79 55.58 -1.60
N GLY A 377 -15.88 54.83 -1.84
CA GLY A 377 -17.20 55.41 -2.13
C GLY A 377 -18.17 54.58 -3.00
N GLY A 378 -19.05 53.79 -2.36
CA GLY A 378 -20.35 53.29 -2.89
C GLY A 378 -20.27 52.11 -3.88
N ALA A 379 -21.03 51.01 -3.79
CA ALA A 379 -22.26 50.70 -3.08
C ALA A 379 -22.20 49.23 -2.60
N ARG A 380 -22.35 49.01 -1.28
CA ARG A 380 -22.60 47.67 -0.73
C ARG A 380 -24.10 47.41 -0.82
N SER A 381 -24.47 46.41 -1.60
CA SER A 381 -25.75 45.72 -1.50
C SER A 381 -25.97 45.29 -0.04
N GLY A 382 -27.07 45.79 0.55
CA GLY A 382 -27.34 45.71 1.98
C GLY A 382 -27.49 44.28 2.50
N MET A 383 -26.73 43.97 3.55
CA MET A 383 -26.95 42.81 4.42
C MET A 383 -27.60 43.34 5.71
N PRO A 384 -28.74 42.78 6.17
CA PRO A 384 -29.46 43.30 7.32
C PRO A 384 -28.66 43.15 8.63
N ASP A 385 -28.85 44.08 9.56
CA ASP A 385 -28.18 44.12 10.86
C ASP A 385 -28.64 42.94 11.76
N MET A 386 -27.75 41.96 11.94
CA MET A 386 -27.99 40.75 12.74
C MET A 386 -27.87 40.96 14.26
N SER A 387 -27.47 42.15 14.71
CA SER A 387 -27.21 42.40 16.13
C SER A 387 -28.47 42.33 17.01
N GLY A 388 -29.63 42.72 16.47
CA GLY A 388 -30.91 42.66 17.18
C GLY A 388 -31.48 41.24 17.35
N LEU A 389 -31.10 40.30 16.47
CA LEU A 389 -31.62 38.93 16.47
C LEU A 389 -30.89 38.01 17.46
N MET A 390 -29.59 38.25 17.68
CA MET A 390 -28.78 37.46 18.62
C MET A 390 -29.16 37.71 20.09
N ASN A 391 -29.82 38.84 20.38
CA ASN A 391 -30.29 39.22 21.73
C ASN A 391 -31.80 39.02 21.91
N SER A 392 -32.48 38.29 21.02
CA SER A 392 -33.90 38.01 21.20
C SER A 392 -34.12 37.06 22.40
N PRO A 393 -35.25 37.19 23.13
CA PRO A 393 -35.58 36.28 24.23
C PRO A 393 -35.59 34.80 23.82
N GLU A 394 -35.87 34.52 22.55
CA GLU A 394 -35.91 33.18 21.97
C GLU A 394 -34.51 32.58 21.78
N VAL A 395 -33.54 33.39 21.33
CA VAL A 395 -32.12 32.97 21.24
C VAL A 395 -31.53 32.79 22.63
N MET A 396 -31.89 33.64 23.61
CA MET A 396 -31.47 33.44 25.01
C MET A 396 -32.05 32.16 25.63
N ALA A 397 -33.33 31.85 25.37
CA ALA A 397 -33.93 30.58 25.82
C ALA A 397 -33.23 29.38 25.15
N ALA A 398 -32.90 29.48 23.86
CA ALA A 398 -32.18 28.43 23.13
C ALA A 398 -30.74 28.23 23.65
N ARG A 399 -30.05 29.28 24.09
CA ARG A 399 -28.72 29.19 24.74
C ARG A 399 -28.73 28.38 26.04
N SER A 400 -29.90 28.26 26.66
CA SER A 400 -30.08 27.49 27.90
C SER A 400 -30.41 26.01 27.64
N ASP A 401 -30.67 25.62 26.39
CA ASP A 401 -30.93 24.22 26.00
C ASP A 401 -29.60 23.45 25.89
N PRO A 402 -29.39 22.38 26.69
CA PRO A 402 -28.15 21.59 26.66
C PRO A 402 -27.81 21.05 25.26
N ASP A 403 -28.82 20.73 24.44
CA ASP A 403 -28.63 20.15 23.10
C ASP A 403 -28.17 21.20 22.07
N LEU A 404 -28.17 22.48 22.43
CA LEU A 404 -27.77 23.59 21.57
C LEU A 404 -26.47 24.27 22.05
N GLN A 405 -25.88 23.82 23.17
CA GLN A 405 -24.70 24.47 23.73
C GLN A 405 -23.49 24.42 22.80
N ASP A 406 -23.22 23.27 22.19
CA ASP A 406 -22.10 23.14 21.25
C ASP A 406 -22.31 24.02 20.01
N PHE A 407 -23.55 24.12 19.52
CA PHE A 407 -23.89 25.04 18.44
C PHE A 407 -23.59 26.50 18.79
N PHE A 408 -24.04 26.98 19.96
CA PHE A 408 -23.80 28.36 20.37
C PHE A 408 -22.33 28.63 20.69
N ARG A 409 -21.61 27.67 21.29
CA ARG A 409 -20.17 27.79 21.55
C ARG A 409 -19.38 27.95 20.25
N ASP A 410 -19.72 27.17 19.24
CA ASP A 410 -19.00 27.18 17.96
C ASP A 410 -19.37 28.42 17.14
N VAL A 411 -20.63 28.86 17.16
CA VAL A 411 -21.07 30.12 16.51
C VAL A 411 -20.48 31.35 17.20
N ASP A 412 -20.35 31.37 18.53
CA ASP A 412 -19.73 32.47 19.26
C ASP A 412 -18.21 32.56 19.03
N SER A 413 -17.54 31.42 18.79
CA SER A 413 -16.09 31.36 18.60
C SER A 413 -15.65 31.52 17.14
N GLU A 414 -16.40 30.96 16.18
CA GLU A 414 -16.05 30.93 14.75
C GLU A 414 -16.96 31.80 13.87
N GLY A 415 -18.05 32.33 14.44
CA GLY A 415 -19.02 33.18 13.74
C GLY A 415 -20.15 32.41 13.04
N PRO A 416 -21.03 33.12 12.30
CA PRO A 416 -22.27 32.55 11.74
C PRO A 416 -22.08 31.38 10.76
N SER A 417 -20.90 31.23 10.17
CA SER A 417 -20.57 30.13 9.27
C SER A 417 -20.53 28.77 9.97
N ALA A 418 -20.22 28.73 11.27
CA ALA A 418 -20.22 27.50 12.07
C ALA A 418 -21.62 26.91 12.25
N ALA A 419 -22.67 27.73 12.09
CA ALA A 419 -24.05 27.27 12.19
C ALA A 419 -24.38 26.14 11.19
N MET A 420 -23.70 26.09 10.04
CA MET A 420 -23.94 25.06 9.02
C MET A 420 -23.49 23.66 9.43
N ARG A 421 -22.50 23.53 10.33
CA ARG A 421 -22.02 22.22 10.82
C ARG A 421 -23.03 21.52 11.74
N HIS A 422 -23.89 22.31 12.36
CA HIS A 422 -24.88 21.86 13.32
C HIS A 422 -26.28 21.71 12.72
N MET A 423 -26.45 21.91 11.41
CA MET A 423 -27.75 21.80 10.71
C MET A 423 -28.37 20.40 10.74
N SER A 424 -27.57 19.37 10.99
CA SER A 424 -28.05 18.01 11.22
C SER A 424 -28.81 17.87 12.55
N ASN A 425 -28.61 18.79 13.50
CA ASN A 425 -29.39 18.85 14.73
C ASN A 425 -30.76 19.49 14.44
N PRO A 426 -31.87 18.76 14.63
CA PRO A 426 -33.20 19.25 14.29
C PRO A 426 -33.60 20.49 15.10
N LYS A 427 -33.10 20.64 16.34
CA LYS A 427 -33.35 21.85 17.15
C LYS A 427 -32.63 23.07 16.59
N VAL A 428 -31.42 22.90 16.05
CA VAL A 428 -30.64 23.97 15.39
C VAL A 428 -31.32 24.42 14.11
N SER A 429 -31.77 23.47 13.28
CA SER A 429 -32.53 23.75 12.06
C SER A 429 -33.83 24.52 12.35
N GLN A 430 -34.58 24.10 13.37
CA GLN A 430 -35.81 24.81 13.79
C GLN A 430 -35.55 26.21 14.36
N LEU A 431 -34.45 26.39 15.09
CA LEU A 431 -34.03 27.69 15.60
C LEU A 431 -33.66 28.64 14.44
N MET A 432 -32.86 28.17 13.50
CA MET A 432 -32.46 28.92 12.29
C MET A 432 -33.68 29.28 11.42
N GLN A 433 -34.62 28.36 11.23
CA GLN A 433 -35.87 28.64 10.51
C GLN A 433 -36.72 29.71 11.21
N ARG A 434 -36.80 29.70 12.55
CA ARG A 434 -37.50 30.74 13.31
C ARG A 434 -36.81 32.10 13.19
N MET A 435 -35.48 32.15 13.30
CA MET A 435 -34.70 33.38 13.11
C MET A 435 -34.85 33.93 11.69
N MET A 436 -34.83 33.07 10.67
CA MET A 436 -35.07 33.48 9.28
C MET A 436 -36.50 33.94 9.03
N GLY A 437 -37.49 33.32 9.67
CA GLY A 437 -38.90 33.75 9.59
C GLY A 437 -39.16 35.11 10.25
N GLN A 438 -38.36 35.49 11.26
CA GLN A 438 -38.41 36.83 11.86
C GLN A 438 -37.72 37.90 11.01
N MET A 439 -36.72 37.53 10.20
CA MET A 439 -36.07 38.45 9.25
C MET A 439 -36.96 38.82 8.06
N GLN A 440 -38.03 38.06 7.79
CA GLN A 440 -38.94 38.26 6.66
C GLN A 440 -40.23 39.03 7.02
N ARG A 441 -40.39 39.41 8.30
CA ARG A 441 -41.49 40.26 8.78
C ARG A 441 -40.95 41.65 9.12
#